data_AF-A0A4S3JCT8-F1
#
_entry.id   AF-A0A4S3JCT8-F1
#
_cell.length_a   1.000
_cell.length_b   1.000
_cell.length_c   1.000
_cell.angle_alpha   90.00
_cell.angle_beta   90.00
_cell.angle_gamma   90.00
#
_symmetry.space_group_name_H-M   'P 1'
#
loop_
_entity.id
_entity.type
_entity.pdbx_description
1 polymer ?
#
loop_
_entity_poly.entity_id
_entity_poly.type
_entity_poly.pdbx_seq_one_letter_code
_entity_poly.pdbx_strand_id
1 'polypeptide(L)'
;MEEPPTCPSEDRTSQISLLTSDDAPWYVSLDHEDEIEYDIAENQHTLKCGTLVGLVEQLTRHDRLDASFNETFLTTFQTFVSASELFEMLIKRFNIEPPAELDESEHERWKKQKQQTIRLRVVNILKNWFERFWMEPNDEETRNFLQNAHDLISDSPTIMAMPSSLQLLAIVEQRLQGHGSIKRLVRTPTASAPLPIIPRSMKKLKLLDIDPVECARQLTIVESGLYRRIRPAECLNKRWKKKSPENPEPVTGVNATILHSNKLANWVGETILNQTTVKKRVTMIKYFVSVADVLSHFPFITF
;
A
#
# COMPACT_ATOMS: atom_id res chain seq x y z
N MET A 1 7.84 3.58 -56.74
CA MET A 1 9.03 3.68 -55.89
C MET A 1 9.09 5.13 -55.46
N GLU A 2 8.43 5.44 -54.35
CA GLU A 2 8.48 6.75 -53.70
C GLU A 2 9.27 6.56 -52.40
N GLU A 3 10.31 7.37 -52.21
CA GLU A 3 11.09 7.43 -50.99
C GLU A 3 10.26 8.03 -49.84
N PRO A 4 10.47 7.60 -48.59
CA PRO A 4 9.76 8.17 -47.45
C PRO A 4 10.37 9.53 -47.07
N PRO A 5 9.58 10.47 -46.53
CA PRO A 5 10.10 11.77 -46.12
C PRO A 5 10.97 11.62 -44.87
N THR A 6 12.17 12.19 -44.97
CA THR A 6 13.14 12.42 -43.89
C THR A 6 12.51 13.20 -42.73
N CYS A 7 12.63 12.65 -41.52
CA CYS A 7 12.25 13.29 -40.27
C CYS A 7 13.22 14.43 -39.94
N PRO A 8 12.77 15.66 -39.64
CA PRO A 8 13.70 16.71 -39.23
C PRO A 8 14.17 16.45 -37.80
N SER A 9 15.47 16.18 -37.68
CA SER A 9 16.22 16.16 -36.43
C SER A 9 16.58 17.58 -36.05
N GLU A 10 15.75 18.26 -35.28
CA GLU A 10 16.12 19.52 -34.62
C GLU A 10 15.24 19.74 -33.38
N ASP A 11 15.92 20.03 -32.26
CA ASP A 11 15.43 20.60 -30.99
C ASP A 11 14.32 19.86 -30.22
N ARG A 12 14.70 18.77 -29.54
CA ARG A 12 13.95 18.24 -28.37
C ARG A 12 14.52 18.68 -27.01
N THR A 13 15.67 19.33 -27.00
CA THR A 13 16.33 19.80 -25.78
C THR A 13 15.81 21.16 -25.30
N SER A 14 15.08 21.88 -26.15
CA SER A 14 14.71 23.29 -25.91
C SER A 14 13.30 23.52 -25.36
N GLN A 15 12.57 22.45 -24.98
CA GLN A 15 11.22 22.56 -24.37
C GLN A 15 11.15 22.07 -22.92
N ILE A 16 12.31 21.83 -22.29
CA ILE A 16 12.42 21.44 -20.87
C ILE A 16 12.23 22.66 -19.92
N SER A 17 12.06 23.88 -20.43
CA SER A 17 12.07 25.11 -19.62
C SER A 17 10.70 25.53 -19.04
N LEU A 18 9.79 24.62 -18.74
CA LEU A 18 8.49 24.98 -18.17
C LEU A 18 8.24 24.19 -16.88
N LEU A 19 8.62 24.82 -15.76
CA LEU A 19 8.33 24.52 -14.34
C LEU A 19 9.53 24.11 -13.46
N THR A 20 10.75 24.45 -13.84
CA THR A 20 11.81 24.73 -12.85
C THR A 20 11.62 26.16 -12.34
N SER A 21 11.84 26.38 -11.04
CA SER A 21 12.07 27.71 -10.50
C SER A 21 13.39 28.24 -11.07
N ASP A 22 13.38 28.79 -12.28
CA ASP A 22 14.57 29.25 -13.02
C ASP A 22 15.32 30.42 -12.35
N ASP A 23 14.81 30.93 -11.22
CA ASP A 23 15.43 31.99 -10.39
C ASP A 23 16.06 31.47 -9.07
N ALA A 24 16.02 30.16 -8.82
CA ALA A 24 16.61 29.58 -7.61
C ALA A 24 18.13 29.39 -7.77
N PRO A 25 18.97 29.78 -6.79
CA PRO A 25 20.40 29.50 -6.84
C PRO A 25 20.69 28.01 -6.97
N TRP A 26 21.76 27.66 -7.70
CA TRP A 26 22.17 26.28 -7.96
C TRP A 26 22.30 25.44 -6.67
N TYR A 27 22.72 26.03 -5.55
CA TYR A 27 22.85 25.29 -4.30
C TYR A 27 21.50 24.90 -3.68
N VAL A 28 20.40 25.56 -4.06
CA VAL A 28 19.02 25.25 -3.63
C VAL A 28 18.27 24.43 -4.69
N SER A 29 18.85 24.13 -5.86
CA SER A 29 18.18 23.27 -6.84
C SER A 29 18.12 21.81 -6.38
N LEU A 30 17.42 20.98 -7.14
CA LEU A 30 17.47 19.53 -6.96
C LEU A 30 18.81 18.99 -7.48
N ASP A 31 19.30 17.92 -6.84
CA ASP A 31 20.60 17.35 -7.12
C ASP A 31 20.55 16.29 -8.24
N HIS A 32 19.40 15.63 -8.41
CA HIS A 32 19.19 14.51 -9.34
C HIS A 32 17.98 14.73 -10.26
N GLU A 33 17.73 15.98 -10.67
CA GLU A 33 16.63 16.32 -11.58
C GLU A 33 16.84 15.74 -12.99
N ASP A 34 18.09 15.62 -13.42
CA ASP A 34 18.51 14.98 -14.68
C ASP A 34 18.34 13.45 -14.68
N GLU A 35 18.21 12.85 -13.50
CA GLU A 35 17.99 11.41 -13.33
C GLU A 35 16.50 11.02 -13.29
N ILE A 36 15.59 11.97 -13.52
CA ILE A 36 14.13 11.79 -13.50
C ILE A 36 13.52 12.11 -14.87
N GLU A 37 12.64 11.23 -15.35
CA GLU A 37 11.82 11.47 -16.53
C GLU A 37 10.37 11.72 -16.13
N TYR A 38 9.77 12.78 -16.68
CA TYR A 38 8.36 13.11 -16.50
C TYR A 38 7.56 12.75 -17.76
N ASP A 39 6.37 12.19 -17.57
CA ASP A 39 5.37 12.08 -18.65
C ASP A 39 4.55 13.38 -18.69
N ILE A 40 4.40 13.91 -19.90
CA ILE A 40 3.66 15.14 -20.18
C ILE A 40 2.39 14.72 -20.93
N ALA A 41 1.40 14.30 -20.17
CA ALA A 41 0.06 14.02 -20.67
C ALA A 41 -0.90 15.10 -20.13
N GLU A 42 -1.72 15.68 -21.01
CA GLU A 42 -2.84 16.55 -20.63
C GLU A 42 -2.49 17.70 -19.66
N ASN A 43 -1.37 18.40 -19.88
CA ASN A 43 -0.86 19.49 -19.01
C ASN A 43 -0.50 19.06 -17.57
N GLN A 44 -0.35 17.76 -17.28
CA GLN A 44 0.08 17.26 -15.98
C GLN A 44 1.45 16.59 -16.09
N HIS A 45 2.44 17.11 -15.35
CA HIS A 45 3.76 16.51 -15.24
C HIS A 45 3.72 15.40 -14.20
N THR A 46 3.53 14.16 -14.65
CA THR A 46 3.53 13.00 -13.76
C THR A 46 4.89 12.32 -13.84
N LEU A 47 5.44 11.93 -12.69
CA LEU A 47 6.74 11.27 -12.66
C LEU A 47 6.62 9.88 -13.29
N LYS A 48 7.42 9.61 -14.32
CA LYS A 48 7.35 8.37 -15.12
C LYS A 48 8.36 7.35 -14.64
N CYS A 49 9.64 7.74 -14.56
CA CYS A 49 10.72 6.90 -14.08
C CYS A 49 11.90 7.73 -13.61
N GLY A 50 12.86 7.07 -12.96
CA GLY A 50 14.13 7.67 -12.58
C GLY A 50 15.00 6.67 -11.84
N THR A 51 16.20 7.09 -11.48
CA THR A 51 17.08 6.29 -10.63
C THR A 51 16.50 6.19 -9.21
N LEU A 52 16.94 5.19 -8.44
CA LEU A 52 16.50 5.06 -7.03
C LEU A 52 16.84 6.32 -6.22
N VAL A 53 18.01 6.92 -6.46
CA VAL A 53 18.46 8.14 -5.77
C VAL A 53 17.56 9.32 -6.13
N GLY A 54 17.27 9.52 -7.42
CA GLY A 54 16.33 10.54 -7.87
C GLY A 54 14.93 10.35 -7.27
N LEU A 55 14.41 9.13 -7.23
CA LEU A 55 13.10 8.85 -6.64
C LEU A 55 13.04 9.15 -5.13
N VAL A 56 14.12 8.85 -4.39
CA VAL A 56 14.22 9.19 -2.95
C VAL A 56 14.36 10.70 -2.75
N GLU A 57 15.03 11.42 -3.65
CA GLU A 57 15.02 12.89 -3.64
C GLU A 57 13.60 13.43 -3.86
N GLN A 58 12.84 12.90 -4.83
CA GLN A 58 11.46 13.32 -5.07
C GLN A 58 10.55 13.06 -3.86
N LEU A 59 10.79 11.98 -3.11
CA LEU A 59 10.07 11.63 -1.88
C LEU A 59 10.28 12.67 -0.76
N THR A 60 11.41 13.37 -0.81
CA THR A 60 11.87 14.30 0.25
C THR A 60 12.14 15.71 -0.25
N ARG A 61 11.58 16.08 -1.40
CA ARG A 61 11.74 17.38 -2.06
C ARG A 61 11.44 18.56 -1.14
N HIS A 62 12.28 19.60 -1.22
CA HIS A 62 12.15 20.81 -0.40
C HIS A 62 11.25 21.88 -1.01
N ASP A 63 11.05 21.87 -2.32
CA ASP A 63 10.35 22.91 -3.07
C ASP A 63 8.83 22.65 -3.18
N ARG A 64 8.39 21.40 -3.34
CA ARG A 64 6.97 21.00 -3.35
C ARG A 64 6.73 19.65 -2.66
N LEU A 65 5.49 19.44 -2.23
CA LEU A 65 5.02 18.16 -1.71
C LEU A 65 4.14 17.47 -2.75
N ASP A 66 4.48 16.24 -3.12
CA ASP A 66 3.61 15.38 -3.90
C ASP A 66 3.08 14.23 -3.03
N ALA A 67 1.90 14.42 -2.46
CA ALA A 67 1.28 13.41 -1.60
C ALA A 67 0.94 12.13 -2.37
N SER A 68 0.52 12.24 -3.64
CA SER A 68 0.16 11.10 -4.48
C SER A 68 1.38 10.24 -4.80
N PHE A 69 2.50 10.88 -5.15
CA PHE A 69 3.77 10.19 -5.32
C PHE A 69 4.20 9.51 -4.02
N ASN A 70 4.14 10.20 -2.87
CA ASN A 70 4.56 9.64 -1.59
C ASN A 70 3.77 8.37 -1.22
N GLU A 71 2.44 8.38 -1.39
CA GLU A 71 1.60 7.21 -1.12
C GLU A 71 1.90 6.06 -2.09
N THR A 72 2.09 6.37 -3.38
CA THR A 72 2.41 5.38 -4.41
C THR A 72 3.78 4.75 -4.16
N PHE A 73 4.79 5.56 -3.87
CA PHE A 73 6.14 5.11 -3.56
C PHE A 73 6.15 4.24 -2.31
N LEU A 74 5.58 4.70 -1.19
CA LEU A 74 5.55 3.93 0.06
C LEU A 74 4.74 2.63 -0.05
N THR A 75 3.76 2.58 -0.95
CA THR A 75 3.00 1.36 -1.22
C THR A 75 3.78 0.36 -2.07
N THR A 76 4.69 0.80 -2.94
CA THR A 76 5.26 -0.05 -4.00
C THR A 76 6.79 -0.21 -3.96
N PHE A 77 7.50 0.51 -3.09
CA PHE A 77 8.98 0.52 -3.07
C PHE A 77 9.59 -0.87 -2.90
N GLN A 78 8.94 -1.76 -2.15
CA GLN A 78 9.41 -3.15 -1.93
C GLN A 78 9.54 -3.97 -3.22
N THR A 79 9.02 -3.44 -4.34
CA THR A 79 9.18 -4.06 -5.64
C THR A 79 10.56 -3.83 -6.27
N PHE A 80 11.30 -2.81 -5.84
CA PHE A 80 12.59 -2.40 -6.41
C PHE A 80 13.66 -2.01 -5.37
N VAL A 81 13.34 -1.79 -4.10
CA VAL A 81 14.30 -1.48 -3.02
C VAL A 81 13.88 -2.13 -1.69
N SER A 82 14.85 -2.54 -0.88
CA SER A 82 14.58 -3.13 0.45
C SER A 82 14.23 -2.06 1.50
N ALA A 83 13.55 -2.44 2.58
CA ALA A 83 13.25 -1.53 3.69
C ALA A 83 14.54 -0.97 4.32
N SER A 84 15.54 -1.82 4.57
CA SER A 84 16.83 -1.40 5.13
C SER A 84 17.54 -0.38 4.24
N GLU A 85 17.62 -0.65 2.94
CA GLU A 85 18.26 0.24 1.97
C GLU A 85 17.52 1.58 1.85
N LEU A 86 16.18 1.57 1.77
CA LEU A 86 15.39 2.80 1.74
C LEU A 86 15.60 3.63 3.02
N PHE A 87 15.62 2.98 4.18
CA PHE A 87 15.88 3.65 5.46
C PHE A 87 17.25 4.32 5.46
N GLU A 88 18.31 3.61 5.06
CA GLU A 88 19.66 4.17 4.94
C GLU A 88 19.72 5.36 3.99
N MET A 89 19.06 5.28 2.83
CA MET A 89 19.01 6.39 1.87
C MET A 89 18.31 7.62 2.46
N LEU A 90 17.22 7.43 3.20
CA LEU A 90 16.52 8.52 3.90
C LEU A 90 17.39 9.15 5.00
N ILE A 91 18.14 8.35 5.76
CA ILE A 91 19.08 8.87 6.77
C ILE A 91 20.24 9.63 6.11
N LYS A 92 20.78 9.14 4.99
CA LYS A 92 21.77 9.89 4.19
C LYS A 92 21.20 11.24 3.74
N ARG A 93 19.94 11.27 3.28
CA ARG A 93 19.26 12.49 2.87
C ARG A 93 18.98 13.45 4.06
N PHE A 94 18.75 12.93 5.26
CA PHE A 94 18.64 13.75 6.47
C PHE A 94 19.97 14.45 6.85
N ASN A 95 21.09 13.76 6.60
CA ASN A 95 22.44 14.21 6.94
C ASN A 95 23.17 14.92 5.78
N ILE A 96 22.43 15.51 4.83
CA ILE A 96 23.08 16.28 3.76
C ILE A 96 23.93 17.42 4.33
N GLU A 97 25.08 17.64 3.73
CA GLU A 97 26.04 18.67 4.08
C GLU A 97 26.00 19.83 3.07
N PRO A 98 26.31 21.06 3.50
CA PRO A 98 26.35 22.19 2.58
C PRO A 98 27.51 22.04 1.57
N PRO A 99 27.35 22.49 0.32
CA PRO A 99 28.44 22.61 -0.63
C PRO A 99 29.59 23.48 -0.08
N ALA A 100 30.84 23.06 -0.31
CA ALA A 100 32.04 23.68 0.26
C ALA A 100 32.34 25.13 -0.22
N GLU A 101 31.67 25.58 -1.28
CA GLU A 101 31.96 26.84 -1.98
C GLU A 101 31.01 27.99 -1.57
N LEU A 102 30.13 27.78 -0.59
CA LEU A 102 29.11 28.76 -0.22
C LEU A 102 29.66 29.84 0.74
N ASP A 103 29.19 31.07 0.57
CA ASP A 103 29.42 32.11 1.57
C ASP A 103 28.54 31.90 2.82
N GLU A 104 28.77 32.64 3.91
CA GLU A 104 28.01 32.50 5.17
C GLU A 104 26.51 32.75 4.98
N SER A 105 26.13 33.68 4.09
CA SER A 105 24.74 34.02 3.82
C SER A 105 24.03 32.96 2.97
N GLU A 106 24.74 32.39 2.00
CA GLU A 106 24.30 31.29 1.16
C GLU A 106 24.20 29.99 1.96
N HIS A 107 25.13 29.75 2.89
CA HIS A 107 25.07 28.64 3.85
C HIS A 107 23.78 28.69 4.68
N GLU A 108 23.47 29.85 5.29
CA GLU A 108 22.26 29.99 6.09
C GLU A 108 21.00 29.90 5.22
N ARG A 109 21.02 30.41 3.99
CA ARG A 109 19.91 30.24 3.03
C ARG A 109 19.70 28.77 2.67
N TRP A 110 20.76 28.04 2.31
CA TRP A 110 20.72 26.61 1.98
C TRP A 110 20.19 25.79 3.14
N LYS A 111 20.70 26.05 4.35
CA LYS A 111 20.29 25.37 5.58
C LYS A 111 18.79 25.57 5.85
N LYS A 112 18.30 26.80 5.71
CA LYS A 112 16.89 27.15 5.96
C LYS A 112 15.94 26.65 4.87
N GLN A 113 16.30 26.78 3.60
CA GLN A 113 15.40 26.49 2.47
C GLN A 113 15.44 25.03 2.03
N LYS A 114 16.63 24.41 2.01
CA LYS A 114 16.85 23.04 1.54
C LYS A 114 16.98 22.07 2.71
N GLN A 115 17.99 22.21 3.57
CA GLN A 115 18.30 21.22 4.61
C GLN A 115 17.18 21.02 5.64
N GLN A 116 16.67 22.10 6.25
CA GLN A 116 15.61 22.01 7.26
C GLN A 116 14.33 21.39 6.69
N THR A 117 13.96 21.76 5.46
CA THR A 117 12.78 21.20 4.79
C THR A 117 12.98 19.71 4.53
N ILE A 118 14.13 19.30 3.97
CA ILE A 118 14.45 17.89 3.71
C ILE A 118 14.40 17.08 5.00
N ARG A 119 15.02 17.57 6.09
CA ARG A 119 15.01 16.89 7.39
C ARG A 119 13.59 16.68 7.93
N LEU A 120 12.74 17.71 7.83
CA LEU A 120 11.34 17.61 8.22
C LEU A 120 10.57 16.60 7.34
N ARG A 121 10.84 16.57 6.02
CA ARG A 121 10.23 15.62 5.09
C ARG A 121 10.65 14.20 5.42
N VAL A 122 11.93 13.93 5.65
CA VAL A 122 12.43 12.59 6.00
C VAL A 122 11.72 12.05 7.24
N VAL A 123 11.66 12.82 8.34
CA VAL A 123 11.00 12.38 9.57
C VAL A 123 9.51 12.10 9.35
N ASN A 124 8.83 12.95 8.57
CA ASN A 124 7.42 12.73 8.24
C ASN A 124 7.18 11.51 7.34
N ILE A 125 8.07 11.26 6.37
CA ILE A 125 8.02 10.08 5.51
C ILE A 125 8.24 8.81 6.33
N LEU A 126 9.28 8.77 7.17
CA LEU A 126 9.53 7.65 8.08
C LEU A 126 8.33 7.40 8.99
N LYS A 127 7.80 8.45 9.62
CA LYS A 127 6.60 8.36 10.46
C LYS A 127 5.43 7.75 9.69
N ASN A 128 5.11 8.31 8.53
CA ASN A 128 3.98 7.84 7.71
C ASN A 128 4.19 6.40 7.23
N TRP A 129 5.42 6.04 6.87
CA TRP A 129 5.79 4.70 6.47
C TRP A 129 5.56 3.70 7.61
N PHE A 130 6.12 3.91 8.80
CA PHE A 130 5.93 3.02 9.95
C PHE A 130 4.49 3.02 10.48
N GLU A 131 3.75 4.12 10.33
CA GLU A 131 2.36 4.23 10.79
C GLU A 131 1.38 3.52 9.84
N ARG A 132 1.42 3.84 8.54
CA ARG A 132 0.37 3.50 7.57
C ARG A 132 0.79 2.47 6.52
N PHE A 133 2.03 2.53 6.05
CA PHE A 133 2.54 1.69 4.95
C PHE A 133 3.40 0.53 5.43
N TRP A 134 3.41 0.26 6.74
CA TRP A 134 4.15 -0.84 7.32
C TRP A 134 3.56 -2.19 6.91
N MET A 135 4.30 -2.92 6.08
CA MET A 135 3.86 -4.17 5.44
C MET A 135 4.69 -5.39 5.85
N GLU A 136 5.73 -5.20 6.66
CA GLU A 136 6.69 -6.26 7.01
C GLU A 136 6.11 -7.33 7.95
N PRO A 137 6.56 -8.59 7.83
CA PRO A 137 6.26 -9.65 8.79
C PRO A 137 6.86 -9.35 10.18
N ASN A 138 6.41 -10.06 11.21
CA ASN A 138 6.98 -9.93 12.57
C ASN A 138 8.03 -11.02 12.83
N ASP A 139 9.05 -11.09 11.97
CA ASP A 139 10.16 -12.04 12.08
C ASP A 139 11.39 -11.39 12.76
N GLU A 140 12.47 -12.18 12.89
CA GLU A 140 13.70 -11.72 13.55
C GLU A 140 14.43 -10.64 12.78
N GLU A 141 14.51 -10.77 11.46
CA GLU A 141 15.13 -9.78 10.59
C GLU A 141 14.42 -8.43 10.70
N THR A 142 13.08 -8.44 10.68
CA THR A 142 12.27 -7.22 10.81
C THR A 142 12.43 -6.59 12.19
N ARG A 143 12.47 -7.40 13.26
CA ARG A 143 12.72 -6.89 14.62
C ARG A 143 14.11 -6.28 14.76
N ASN A 144 15.14 -6.90 14.18
CA ASN A 144 16.50 -6.36 14.19
C ASN A 144 16.58 -5.05 13.42
N PHE A 145 15.90 -4.95 12.27
CA PHE A 145 15.77 -3.71 11.51
C PHE A 145 15.09 -2.60 12.33
N LEU A 146 13.96 -2.92 13.00
CA LEU A 146 13.25 -1.96 13.84
C LEU A 146 14.09 -1.52 15.05
N GLN A 147 14.88 -2.40 15.64
CA GLN A 147 15.78 -2.05 16.73
C GLN A 147 16.87 -1.10 16.26
N ASN A 148 17.53 -1.40 15.13
CA ASN A 148 18.52 -0.51 14.53
C ASN A 148 17.92 0.86 14.18
N ALA A 149 16.69 0.89 13.65
CA ALA A 149 15.99 2.13 13.38
C ALA A 149 15.67 2.91 14.67
N HIS A 150 15.26 2.22 15.75
CA HIS A 150 15.03 2.82 17.06
C HIS A 150 16.30 3.46 17.61
N ASP A 151 17.39 2.69 17.69
CA ASP A 151 18.68 3.14 18.23
C ASP A 151 19.20 4.36 17.45
N LEU A 152 19.15 4.32 16.11
CA LEU A 152 19.61 5.43 15.27
C LEU A 152 18.77 6.71 15.45
N ILE A 153 17.46 6.58 15.66
CA ILE A 153 16.58 7.71 15.91
C ILE A 153 16.79 8.26 17.33
N SER A 154 16.91 7.40 18.34
CA SER A 154 17.08 7.82 19.74
C SER A 154 18.44 8.45 20.01
N ASP A 155 19.49 7.90 19.40
CA ASP A 155 20.87 8.33 19.65
C ASP A 155 21.23 9.61 18.90
N SER A 156 20.46 9.98 17.87
CA SER A 156 20.68 11.20 17.10
C SER A 156 19.92 12.39 17.70
N PRO A 157 20.59 13.32 18.40
CA PRO A 157 19.92 14.49 18.97
C PRO A 157 19.31 15.39 17.90
N THR A 158 19.90 15.41 16.70
CA THR A 158 19.40 16.19 15.56
C THR A 158 18.08 15.66 15.02
N ILE A 159 17.91 14.33 14.96
CA ILE A 159 16.62 13.72 14.58
C ILE A 159 15.61 13.96 15.70
N MET A 160 15.99 13.76 16.96
CA MET A 160 15.09 13.94 18.10
C MET A 160 14.59 15.39 18.25
N ALA A 161 15.39 16.38 17.85
CA ALA A 161 14.97 17.78 17.82
C ALA A 161 13.87 18.10 16.77
N MET A 162 13.60 17.18 15.82
CA MET A 162 12.64 17.44 14.76
C MET A 162 11.18 17.31 15.21
N PRO A 163 10.26 18.10 14.62
CA PRO A 163 8.84 17.90 14.81
C PRO A 163 8.43 16.46 14.46
N SER A 164 7.62 15.85 15.31
CA SER A 164 7.12 14.47 15.17
C SER A 164 8.13 13.34 15.41
N SER A 165 9.39 13.62 15.80
CA SER A 165 10.39 12.60 16.16
C SER A 165 9.91 11.68 17.30
N LEU A 166 9.34 12.26 18.36
CA LEU A 166 8.76 11.52 19.48
C LEU A 166 7.62 10.59 19.06
N GLN A 167 6.80 11.02 18.11
CA GLN A 167 5.71 10.21 17.57
C GLN A 167 6.25 9.07 16.71
N LEU A 168 7.27 9.35 15.88
CA LEU A 168 7.98 8.35 15.10
C LEU A 168 8.58 7.28 16.03
N LEU A 169 9.30 7.69 17.08
CA LEU A 169 9.91 6.75 18.05
C LEU A 169 8.85 5.87 18.72
N ALA A 170 7.75 6.47 19.20
CA ALA A 170 6.64 5.74 19.81
C ALA A 170 6.00 4.72 18.85
N ILE A 171 5.90 5.06 17.55
CA ILE A 171 5.41 4.12 16.53
C ILE A 171 6.40 2.96 16.36
N VAL A 172 7.70 3.22 16.28
CA VAL A 172 8.73 2.16 16.16
C VAL A 172 8.70 1.23 17.37
N GLU A 173 8.60 1.78 18.59
CA GLU A 173 8.46 1.01 19.82
C GLU A 173 7.19 0.15 19.83
N GLN A 174 6.07 0.72 19.38
CA GLN A 174 4.81 -0.03 19.22
C GLN A 174 5.00 -1.22 18.26
N ARG A 175 5.75 -1.05 17.17
CA ARG A 175 6.06 -2.14 16.23
C ARG A 175 6.96 -3.20 16.85
N LEU A 176 7.97 -2.81 17.61
CA LEU A 176 8.86 -3.73 18.34
C LEU A 176 8.09 -4.61 19.34
N GLN A 177 7.07 -4.04 19.98
CA GLN A 177 6.17 -4.78 20.89
C GLN A 177 5.18 -5.70 20.16
N GLY A 178 5.22 -5.75 18.82
CA GLY A 178 4.30 -6.54 18.00
C GLY A 178 2.90 -5.93 17.89
N HIS A 179 2.69 -4.70 18.35
CA HIS A 179 1.42 -4.01 18.21
C HIS A 179 1.29 -3.46 16.78
N GLY A 180 0.30 -3.95 16.04
CA GLY A 180 -0.07 -3.37 14.75
C GLY A 180 -0.70 -1.99 14.92
N SER A 181 -0.34 -1.03 14.07
CA SER A 181 -1.12 0.20 13.85
C SER A 181 -2.38 -0.14 13.04
N ILE A 182 -3.25 -0.96 13.61
CA ILE A 182 -4.60 -1.11 13.07
C ILE A 182 -5.45 -0.26 13.98
N LYS A 183 -5.78 0.95 13.52
CA LYS A 183 -6.94 1.67 14.04
C LYS A 183 -8.10 0.69 13.91
N ARG A 184 -8.45 0.03 15.01
CA ARG A 184 -9.55 -0.92 15.08
C ARG A 184 -10.74 -0.18 14.48
N LEU A 185 -11.23 -0.63 13.34
CA LEU A 185 -12.38 -0.01 12.68
C LEU A 185 -13.52 -0.04 13.73
N VAL A 186 -13.76 1.10 14.36
CA VAL A 186 -14.86 1.23 15.33
C VAL A 186 -16.10 1.24 14.47
N ARG A 187 -16.85 0.14 14.53
CA ARG A 187 -18.10 0.00 13.79
C ARG A 187 -19.07 1.03 14.36
N THR A 188 -19.13 2.22 13.77
CA THR A 188 -20.18 3.20 14.05
C THR A 188 -21.48 2.59 13.54
N PRO A 189 -22.45 2.25 14.41
CA PRO A 189 -23.68 1.63 13.96
C PRO A 189 -24.55 2.72 13.33
N THR A 190 -24.48 2.89 12.02
CA THR A 190 -25.34 3.82 11.28
C THR A 190 -26.73 3.26 10.94
N ALA A 191 -27.02 2.02 11.30
CA ALA A 191 -28.36 1.45 11.41
C ALA A 191 -28.29 0.17 12.27
N SER A 192 -29.36 -0.19 12.96
CA SER A 192 -29.43 -1.49 13.64
C SER A 192 -29.32 -2.59 12.60
N ALA A 193 -28.38 -3.52 12.79
CA ALA A 193 -28.25 -4.68 11.92
C ALA A 193 -29.56 -5.49 11.96
N PRO A 194 -30.03 -6.03 10.83
CA PRO A 194 -31.25 -6.84 10.80
C PRO A 194 -31.08 -8.07 11.70
N LEU A 195 -32.19 -8.49 12.33
CA LEU A 195 -32.19 -9.67 13.18
C LEU A 195 -31.85 -10.94 12.36
N PRO A 196 -31.04 -11.86 12.90
CA PRO A 196 -30.74 -13.13 12.25
C PRO A 196 -32.00 -13.97 12.04
N ILE A 197 -32.15 -14.59 10.87
CA ILE A 197 -33.26 -15.50 10.57
C ILE A 197 -32.81 -16.91 10.94
N ILE A 198 -33.18 -17.37 12.14
CA ILE A 198 -32.71 -18.64 12.69
C ILE A 198 -33.63 -19.79 12.25
N PRO A 199 -33.10 -20.92 11.78
CA PRO A 199 -33.86 -22.14 11.54
C PRO A 199 -34.59 -22.63 12.80
N ARG A 200 -35.70 -23.36 12.61
CA ARG A 200 -36.48 -23.92 13.73
C ARG A 200 -35.70 -24.88 14.64
N SER A 201 -34.63 -25.51 14.13
CA SER A 201 -33.76 -26.38 14.91
C SER A 201 -32.30 -26.32 14.45
N MET A 202 -31.41 -25.97 15.38
CA MET A 202 -29.96 -25.95 15.15
C MET A 202 -29.28 -27.30 15.39
N LYS A 203 -29.97 -28.28 16.01
CA LYS A 203 -29.38 -29.58 16.38
C LYS A 203 -29.19 -30.53 15.20
N LYS A 204 -29.97 -30.36 14.13
CA LYS A 204 -29.92 -31.15 12.88
C LYS A 204 -30.17 -30.25 11.69
N LEU A 205 -29.26 -29.30 11.49
CA LEU A 205 -29.38 -28.30 10.44
C LEU A 205 -29.35 -28.95 9.06
N LYS A 206 -30.42 -28.80 8.27
CA LYS A 206 -30.40 -29.10 6.84
C LYS A 206 -30.28 -27.78 6.09
N LEU A 207 -29.60 -27.82 4.94
CA LEU A 207 -29.41 -26.61 4.12
C LEU A 207 -30.74 -25.95 3.75
N LEU A 208 -31.74 -26.74 3.36
CA LEU A 208 -33.06 -26.23 2.97
C LEU A 208 -33.89 -25.66 4.14
N ASP A 209 -33.45 -25.87 5.40
CA ASP A 209 -34.08 -25.27 6.58
C ASP A 209 -33.54 -23.86 6.86
N ILE A 210 -32.46 -23.45 6.16
CA ILE A 210 -31.87 -22.12 6.25
C ILE A 210 -32.61 -21.21 5.28
N ASP A 211 -32.98 -20.01 5.73
CA ASP A 211 -33.56 -19.00 4.85
C ASP A 211 -32.52 -18.54 3.81
N PRO A 212 -32.85 -18.45 2.50
CA PRO A 212 -31.91 -18.00 1.49
C PRO A 212 -31.24 -16.65 1.81
N VAL A 213 -31.97 -15.74 2.46
CA VAL A 213 -31.44 -14.44 2.89
C VAL A 213 -30.38 -14.61 3.97
N GLU A 214 -30.62 -15.48 4.95
CA GLU A 214 -29.63 -15.73 6.00
C GLU A 214 -28.40 -16.46 5.46
N CYS A 215 -28.58 -17.41 4.55
CA CYS A 215 -27.47 -18.07 3.87
C CYS A 215 -26.60 -17.05 3.12
N ALA A 216 -27.22 -16.13 2.36
CA ALA A 216 -26.52 -15.05 1.68
C ALA A 216 -25.77 -14.13 2.66
N ARG A 217 -26.41 -13.73 3.77
CA ARG A 217 -25.78 -12.88 4.81
C ARG A 217 -24.54 -13.53 5.40
N GLN A 218 -24.63 -14.80 5.78
CA GLN A 218 -23.51 -15.51 6.41
C GLN A 218 -22.36 -15.73 5.42
N LEU A 219 -22.66 -16.10 4.16
CA LEU A 219 -21.64 -16.17 3.10
C LEU A 219 -20.93 -14.82 2.92
N THR A 220 -21.69 -13.72 2.86
CA THR A 220 -21.14 -12.38 2.72
C THR A 220 -20.25 -11.98 3.89
N ILE A 221 -20.62 -12.33 5.13
CA ILE A 221 -19.79 -12.06 6.33
C ILE A 221 -18.49 -12.84 6.27
N VAL A 222 -18.53 -14.13 5.88
CA VAL A 222 -17.34 -14.97 5.74
C VAL A 222 -16.42 -14.44 4.65
N GLU A 223 -16.95 -14.16 3.47
CA GLU A 223 -16.18 -13.64 2.34
C GLU A 223 -15.59 -12.26 2.62
N SER A 224 -16.36 -11.36 3.24
CA SER A 224 -15.85 -10.08 3.74
C SER A 224 -14.69 -10.27 4.72
N GLY A 225 -14.83 -11.22 5.66
CA GLY A 225 -13.79 -11.53 6.64
C GLY A 225 -12.50 -12.03 5.99
N LEU A 226 -12.59 -12.76 4.88
CA LEU A 226 -11.44 -13.20 4.09
C LEU A 226 -10.84 -12.04 3.27
N TYR A 227 -11.69 -11.27 2.59
CA TYR A 227 -11.27 -10.12 1.79
C TYR A 227 -10.51 -9.08 2.63
N ARG A 228 -11.01 -8.76 3.83
CA ARG A 228 -10.37 -7.81 4.76
C ARG A 228 -9.02 -8.27 5.30
N ARG A 229 -8.65 -9.54 5.14
CA ARG A 229 -7.33 -10.06 5.53
C ARG A 229 -6.30 -9.88 4.42
N ILE A 230 -6.71 -9.58 3.18
CA ILE A 230 -5.80 -9.32 2.07
C ILE A 230 -4.98 -8.06 2.40
N ARG A 231 -3.67 -8.22 2.50
CA ARG A 231 -2.75 -7.08 2.68
C ARG A 231 -2.34 -6.52 1.31
N PRO A 232 -2.20 -5.19 1.15
CA PRO A 232 -1.69 -4.61 -0.10
C PRO A 232 -0.36 -5.23 -0.55
N ALA A 233 0.53 -5.51 0.41
CA ALA A 233 1.80 -6.19 0.20
C ALA A 233 1.68 -7.52 -0.57
N GLU A 234 0.59 -8.27 -0.35
CA GLU A 234 0.34 -9.54 -1.04
C GLU A 234 0.09 -9.31 -2.53
N CYS A 235 -0.54 -8.19 -2.89
CA CYS A 235 -0.90 -7.81 -4.26
C CYS A 235 0.29 -7.26 -5.07
N LEU A 236 1.44 -7.03 -4.44
CA LEU A 236 2.65 -6.57 -5.13
C LEU A 236 3.41 -7.76 -5.72
N ASN A 237 4.03 -7.57 -6.88
CA ASN A 237 4.93 -8.56 -7.53
C ASN A 237 4.37 -9.99 -7.64
N LYS A 238 3.04 -10.13 -7.74
CA LYS A 238 2.35 -11.42 -7.76
C LYS A 238 2.78 -12.32 -6.59
N ARG A 239 3.04 -11.76 -5.40
CA ARG A 239 3.52 -12.52 -4.22
C ARG A 239 2.59 -13.67 -3.86
N TRP A 240 1.28 -13.53 -4.07
CA TRP A 240 0.31 -14.63 -3.90
C TRP A 240 0.57 -15.86 -4.77
N LYS A 241 1.36 -15.74 -5.85
CA LYS A 241 1.76 -16.87 -6.72
C LYS A 241 3.11 -17.48 -6.35
N LYS A 242 3.93 -16.82 -5.53
CA LYS A 242 5.27 -17.31 -5.17
C LYS A 242 5.14 -18.46 -4.16
N LYS A 243 5.70 -19.62 -4.48
CA LYS A 243 5.79 -20.77 -3.56
C LYS A 243 7.06 -20.62 -2.71
N SER A 244 6.95 -20.77 -1.40
CA SER A 244 8.14 -20.82 -0.53
C SER A 244 8.64 -22.28 -0.45
N PRO A 245 9.96 -22.52 -0.38
CA PRO A 245 10.51 -23.85 -0.10
C PRO A 245 9.98 -24.43 1.22
N GLU A 246 9.71 -23.58 2.22
CA GLU A 246 9.22 -23.97 3.55
C GLU A 246 7.70 -24.12 3.62
N ASN A 247 6.97 -23.41 2.73
CA ASN A 247 5.51 -23.46 2.65
C ASN A 247 5.08 -23.56 1.18
N PRO A 248 4.85 -24.80 0.67
CA PRO A 248 4.50 -25.02 -0.73
C PRO A 248 3.13 -24.45 -1.13
N GLU A 249 2.26 -24.19 -0.15
CA GLU A 249 1.04 -23.41 -0.33
C GLU A 249 1.27 -21.98 0.20
N PRO A 250 1.21 -20.95 -0.65
CA PRO A 250 1.35 -19.58 -0.16
C PRO A 250 0.11 -19.24 0.67
N VAL A 251 0.26 -19.14 1.99
CA VAL A 251 -0.85 -18.80 2.91
C VAL A 251 -1.03 -17.29 2.96
N THR A 252 -1.47 -16.70 1.85
CA THR A 252 -1.83 -15.27 1.76
C THR A 252 -3.35 -15.09 1.93
N GLY A 253 -3.80 -13.91 2.32
CA GLY A 253 -5.23 -13.56 2.31
C GLY A 253 -5.86 -13.73 0.91
N VAL A 254 -5.10 -13.42 -0.15
CA VAL A 254 -5.53 -13.65 -1.53
C VAL A 254 -5.80 -15.13 -1.79
N ASN A 255 -4.88 -16.02 -1.43
CA ASN A 255 -5.05 -17.46 -1.67
C ASN A 255 -6.13 -18.06 -0.78
N ALA A 256 -6.29 -17.57 0.45
CA ALA A 256 -7.41 -17.96 1.31
C ALA A 256 -8.77 -17.62 0.67
N THR A 257 -8.87 -16.45 0.03
CA THR A 257 -10.07 -16.00 -0.69
C THR A 257 -10.34 -16.88 -1.91
N ILE A 258 -9.31 -17.15 -2.72
CA ILE A 258 -9.41 -18.04 -3.89
C ILE A 258 -9.84 -19.46 -3.48
N LEU A 259 -9.20 -20.01 -2.44
CA LEU A 259 -9.52 -21.34 -1.93
C LEU A 259 -10.95 -21.43 -1.42
N HIS A 260 -11.43 -20.39 -0.73
CA HIS A 260 -12.81 -20.33 -0.26
C HIS A 260 -13.80 -20.33 -1.43
N SER A 261 -13.56 -19.50 -2.46
CA SER A 261 -14.40 -19.45 -3.66
C SER A 261 -14.48 -20.82 -4.37
N ASN A 262 -13.33 -21.50 -4.52
CA ASN A 262 -13.29 -22.86 -5.09
C ASN A 262 -14.05 -23.88 -4.22
N LYS A 263 -13.87 -23.84 -2.90
CA LYS A 263 -14.60 -24.70 -1.96
C LYS A 263 -16.10 -24.46 -2.03
N LEU A 264 -16.54 -23.20 -2.12
CA LEU A 264 -17.95 -22.85 -2.24
C LEU A 264 -18.55 -23.40 -3.54
N ALA A 265 -17.89 -23.19 -4.68
CA ALA A 265 -18.34 -23.72 -5.97
C ALA A 265 -18.45 -25.25 -5.96
N ASN A 266 -17.43 -25.94 -5.43
CA ASN A 266 -17.43 -27.39 -5.31
C ASN A 266 -18.53 -27.88 -4.35
N TRP A 267 -18.73 -27.21 -3.22
CA TRP A 267 -19.78 -27.56 -2.25
C TRP A 267 -21.18 -27.41 -2.86
N VAL A 268 -21.45 -26.35 -3.63
CA VAL A 268 -22.71 -26.18 -4.36
C VAL A 268 -22.92 -27.32 -5.34
N GLY A 269 -21.91 -27.62 -6.16
CA GLY A 269 -21.95 -28.71 -7.14
C GLY A 269 -22.21 -30.07 -6.50
N GLU A 270 -21.43 -30.42 -5.48
CA GLU A 270 -21.56 -31.67 -4.72
C GLU A 270 -22.94 -31.78 -4.06
N THR A 271 -23.43 -30.71 -3.43
CA THR A 271 -24.74 -30.70 -2.75
C THR A 271 -25.89 -31.00 -3.71
N ILE A 272 -25.81 -30.48 -4.95
CA ILE A 272 -26.79 -30.76 -6.01
C ILE A 272 -26.64 -32.20 -6.52
N LEU A 273 -25.42 -32.62 -6.84
CA LEU A 273 -25.15 -33.94 -7.42
C LEU A 273 -25.45 -35.10 -6.46
N ASN A 274 -25.32 -34.87 -5.15
CA ASN A 274 -25.67 -35.84 -4.11
C ASN A 274 -27.19 -36.09 -3.99
N GLN A 275 -28.05 -35.32 -4.66
CA GLN A 275 -29.49 -35.59 -4.67
C GLN A 275 -29.85 -36.68 -5.71
N THR A 276 -30.43 -37.78 -5.21
CA THR A 276 -30.73 -38.97 -6.02
C THR A 276 -31.85 -38.77 -7.04
N THR A 277 -32.84 -37.91 -6.75
CA THR A 277 -33.99 -37.70 -7.62
C THR A 277 -33.93 -36.35 -8.32
N VAL A 278 -34.40 -36.30 -9.58
CA VAL A 278 -34.50 -35.06 -10.37
C VAL A 278 -35.28 -33.98 -9.61
N LYS A 279 -36.40 -34.36 -8.97
CA LYS A 279 -37.22 -33.43 -8.20
C LYS A 279 -36.43 -32.76 -7.07
N LYS A 280 -35.63 -33.53 -6.31
CA LYS A 280 -34.77 -32.99 -5.24
C LYS A 280 -33.64 -32.12 -5.79
N ARG A 281 -33.03 -32.50 -6.92
CA ARG A 281 -32.01 -31.67 -7.61
C ARG A 281 -32.58 -30.31 -8.00
N VAL A 282 -33.76 -30.27 -8.62
CA VAL A 282 -34.43 -29.03 -9.00
C VAL A 282 -34.71 -28.15 -7.78
N THR A 283 -35.18 -28.73 -6.66
CA THR A 283 -35.37 -27.98 -5.41
C THR A 283 -34.06 -27.36 -4.92
N MET A 284 -32.97 -28.12 -4.93
CA MET A 284 -31.66 -27.62 -4.49
C MET A 284 -31.13 -26.50 -5.39
N ILE A 285 -31.27 -26.65 -6.71
CA ILE A 285 -30.91 -25.60 -7.68
C ILE A 285 -31.72 -24.34 -7.42
N LYS A 286 -33.05 -24.45 -7.28
CA LYS A 286 -33.92 -23.32 -6.97
C LYS A 286 -33.48 -22.60 -5.69
N TYR A 287 -33.14 -23.34 -4.65
CA TYR A 287 -32.63 -22.77 -3.40
C TYR A 287 -31.35 -21.94 -3.63
N PHE A 288 -30.35 -22.49 -4.31
CA PHE A 288 -29.11 -21.76 -4.61
C PHE A 288 -29.33 -20.55 -5.53
N VAL A 289 -30.27 -20.63 -6.48
CA VAL A 289 -30.66 -19.47 -7.30
C VAL A 289 -31.26 -18.37 -6.44
N SER A 290 -32.12 -18.70 -5.47
CA SER A 290 -32.64 -17.72 -4.51
C SER A 290 -31.54 -17.09 -3.65
N VAL A 291 -30.56 -17.88 -3.21
CA VAL A 291 -29.39 -17.34 -2.48
C VAL A 291 -28.60 -16.37 -3.37
N ALA A 292 -28.33 -16.73 -4.61
CA ALA A 292 -27.60 -15.90 -5.56
C ALA A 292 -28.33 -14.59 -5.90
N ASP A 293 -29.65 -14.64 -6.05
CA ASP A 293 -30.49 -13.46 -6.25
C ASP A 293 -30.40 -12.51 -5.05
N VAL A 294 -30.41 -13.02 -3.81
CA VAL A 294 -30.20 -12.16 -2.63
C VAL A 294 -28.79 -11.56 -2.64
N LEU A 295 -27.76 -12.35 -2.97
CA LEU A 295 -26.38 -11.87 -3.03
C LEU A 295 -26.19 -10.73 -4.05
N SER A 296 -26.87 -10.77 -5.20
CA SER A 296 -26.77 -9.70 -6.21
C SER A 296 -27.39 -8.36 -5.78
N HIS A 297 -28.28 -8.39 -4.78
CA HIS A 297 -28.91 -7.19 -4.23
C HIS A 297 -28.17 -6.64 -3.01
N PHE A 298 -27.18 -7.34 -2.47
CA PHE A 298 -26.30 -6.71 -1.50
C PHE A 298 -25.45 -5.65 -2.23
N PRO A 299 -25.51 -4.37 -1.81
CA PRO A 299 -24.57 -3.40 -2.33
C PRO A 299 -23.18 -3.95 -2.08
N PHE A 300 -22.25 -3.81 -3.04
CA PHE A 300 -20.83 -4.02 -2.79
C PHE A 300 -20.52 -3.34 -1.46
N ILE A 301 -20.32 -4.13 -0.41
CA ILE A 301 -20.18 -3.58 0.92
C ILE A 301 -18.84 -2.87 0.90
N THR A 302 -18.87 -1.57 0.66
CA THR A 302 -17.76 -0.66 0.89
C THR A 302 -17.50 -0.72 2.39
N PHE A 303 -16.47 -1.46 2.76
CA PHE A 303 -15.93 -1.51 4.13
C PHE A 303 -15.04 -0.30 4.39
#